data_AF-A0A916E3G4-F1
#
_entry.id   AF-A0A916E3G4-F1
#
_cell.length_a   1.000
_cell.length_b   1.000
_cell.length_c   1.000
_cell.angle_alpha   90.00
_cell.angle_beta   90.00
_cell.angle_gamma   90.00
#
_symmetry.space_group_name_H-M   'P 1'
#
loop_
_entity.id
_entity.type
_entity.pdbx_description
1 polymer ?
#
loop_
_entity_poly.entity_id
_entity_poly.type
_entity_poly.pdbx_seq_one_letter_code
_entity_poly.pdbx_strand_id
1 'polypeptide(L)'
;MLEYIISEWIKCINEYYEINSDGNYKFEVPNIDNQLKNHMLEFVEADKTILQGQASTSIIQYHSQAYYTSRRITEISVQEESQGFDCKIED
;
A
#
# COMPACT_ATOMS: atom_id res chain seq x y z
N MET A 1 15.40 5.91 8.04
CA MET A 1 14.80 6.44 9.28
C MET A 1 13.28 6.40 9.22
N LEU A 2 12.65 7.05 8.23
CA LEU A 2 11.20 6.97 8.01
C LEU A 2 10.70 5.54 7.70
N GLU A 3 11.38 4.83 6.80
CA GLU A 3 11.04 3.44 6.46
C GLU A 3 11.07 2.49 7.68
N TYR A 4 12.00 2.74 8.61
CA TYR A 4 12.08 1.99 9.87
C TYR A 4 10.88 2.28 10.77
N ILE A 5 10.52 3.57 10.94
CA ILE A 5 9.34 3.98 11.73
C ILE A 5 8.06 3.37 11.14
N ILE A 6 7.90 3.41 9.81
CA ILE A 6 6.75 2.81 9.12
C ILE A 6 6.73 1.29 9.32
N SER A 7 7.88 0.62 9.22
CA SER A 7 7.98 -0.83 9.40
C SER A 7 7.60 -1.25 10.82
N GLU A 8 8.07 -0.53 11.84
CA GLU A 8 7.73 -0.81 13.24
C GLU A 8 6.25 -0.52 13.54
N TRP A 9 5.68 0.54 12.93
CA TRP A 9 4.25 0.81 13.05
C TRP A 9 3.40 -0.30 12.42
N ILE A 10 3.77 -0.81 11.24
CA ILE A 10 3.07 -1.95 10.60
C ILE A 10 3.12 -3.19 11.50
N LYS A 11 4.26 -3.48 12.14
CA LYS A 11 4.36 -4.59 13.10
C LYS A 11 3.41 -4.41 14.28
N CYS A 12 3.36 -3.23 14.88
CA CYS A 12 2.40 -2.93 15.96
C CYS A 12 0.95 -3.17 15.54
N ILE A 13 0.59 -2.77 14.32
CA ILE A 13 -0.77 -3.00 13.78
C ILE A 13 -1.05 -4.49 13.65
N ASN A 14 -0.10 -5.26 13.11
CA ASN A 14 -0.25 -6.71 12.96
C ASN A 14 -0.41 -7.40 14.32
N GLU A 15 0.45 -7.06 15.29
CA GLU A 15 0.35 -7.59 16.66
C GLU A 15 -0.98 -7.23 17.32
N TYR A 16 -1.50 -6.01 17.10
CA TYR A 16 -2.83 -5.64 17.56
C TYR A 16 -3.91 -6.59 17.02
N TYR A 17 -3.90 -6.89 15.71
CA TYR A 17 -4.89 -7.79 15.14
C TYR A 17 -4.70 -9.25 15.59
N GLU A 18 -3.47 -9.71 15.78
CA GLU A 18 -3.19 -11.04 16.31
C GLU A 18 -3.71 -11.20 17.74
N ILE A 19 -3.40 -10.24 18.62
CA ILE A 19 -3.82 -10.24 20.03
C ILE A 19 -5.35 -10.17 20.15
N ASN A 20 -6.00 -9.40 19.28
CA ASN A 20 -7.45 -9.17 19.33
C ASN A 20 -8.26 -10.15 18.45
N SER A 21 -7.60 -11.16 17.87
CA SER A 21 -8.26 -12.12 16.96
C SER A 21 -9.26 -13.04 17.65
N ASP A 22 -9.13 -13.22 18.98
CA ASP A 22 -9.99 -14.08 19.79
C ASP A 22 -11.32 -13.41 20.21
N GLY A 23 -11.53 -12.15 19.82
CA GLY A 23 -12.72 -11.36 20.18
C GLY A 23 -12.70 -10.80 21.62
N ASN A 24 -11.67 -11.11 22.40
CA ASN A 24 -11.45 -10.51 23.72
C ASN A 24 -10.54 -9.30 23.58
N TYR A 25 -11.14 -8.18 23.17
CA TYR A 25 -10.40 -6.98 22.79
C TYR A 25 -9.48 -6.47 23.90
N LYS A 26 -8.18 -6.76 23.79
CA LYS A 26 -7.11 -6.10 24.54
C LYS A 26 -6.71 -4.84 23.81
N PHE A 27 -7.03 -3.71 24.44
CA PHE A 27 -6.87 -2.39 23.84
C PHE A 27 -5.40 -1.97 23.65
N GLU A 28 -4.45 -2.64 24.30
CA GLU A 28 -3.06 -2.21 24.34
C GLU A 28 -2.13 -3.31 23.82
N VAL A 29 -1.44 -3.02 22.72
CA VAL A 29 -0.31 -3.81 22.25
C VAL A 29 0.81 -3.60 23.28
N PRO A 30 1.25 -4.65 23.98
CA PRO A 30 2.34 -4.53 24.93
C PRO A 30 3.65 -4.21 24.19
N ASN A 31 4.58 -3.53 24.87
CA ASN A 31 5.96 -3.36 24.42
C ASN A 31 6.18 -2.42 23.20
N ILE A 32 5.31 -1.43 23.00
CA ILE A 32 5.56 -0.34 22.05
C ILE A 32 6.56 0.66 22.66
N ASP A 33 7.60 0.98 21.90
CA ASP A 33 8.56 2.02 22.30
C ASP A 33 7.90 3.42 22.32
N ASN A 34 8.22 4.22 23.34
CA ASN A 34 7.62 5.56 23.50
C ASN A 34 7.95 6.51 22.35
N GLN A 35 9.12 6.35 21.71
CA GLN A 35 9.49 7.15 20.54
C GLN A 35 8.60 6.79 19.34
N LEU A 36 8.38 5.51 19.10
CA LEU A 36 7.48 5.03 18.05
C LEU A 36 6.05 5.55 18.26
N LYS A 37 5.56 5.52 19.50
CA LYS A 37 4.24 6.05 19.87
C LYS A 37 4.12 7.54 19.55
N ASN A 38 5.13 8.34 19.88
CA ASN A 38 5.15 9.77 19.56
C ASN A 38 5.16 10.01 18.04
N HIS A 39 5.97 9.27 17.29
CA HIS A 39 5.99 9.39 15.82
C HIS A 39 4.64 9.02 15.18
N MET A 40 3.96 7.99 15.68
CA MET A 40 2.62 7.63 15.22
C MET A 40 1.59 8.74 15.51
N LEU A 41 1.67 9.36 16.69
CA LEU A 41 0.79 10.48 17.05
C LEU A 41 1.02 11.70 16.16
N GLU A 42 2.27 12.08 15.94
CA GLU A 42 2.65 13.17 15.03
C GLU A 42 2.14 12.91 13.61
N PHE A 43 2.23 11.67 13.12
CA PHE A 43 1.73 11.30 11.80
C PHE A 43 0.20 11.47 11.69
N VAL A 44 -0.55 11.00 12.69
CA VAL A 44 -2.02 11.13 12.74
C VAL A 44 -2.44 12.61 12.85
N GLU A 45 -1.71 13.42 13.61
CA GLU A 45 -1.98 14.85 13.71
C GLU A 45 -1.69 15.56 12.38
N ALA A 46 -0.55 15.28 11.75
CA ALA A 46 -0.21 15.82 10.43
C ALA A 46 -1.28 15.46 9.37
N ASP A 47 -1.72 14.20 9.32
CA ASP A 47 -2.78 13.76 8.39
C ASP A 47 -4.10 14.52 8.61
N LYS A 48 -4.51 14.70 9.87
CA LYS A 48 -5.70 15.52 10.20
C LYS A 48 -5.57 16.96 9.73
N THR A 49 -4.39 17.57 9.89
CA THR A 49 -4.17 18.95 9.43
C THR A 49 -4.17 19.07 7.90
N ILE A 50 -3.66 18.05 7.19
CA ILE A 50 -3.73 17.97 5.72
C ILE A 50 -5.19 17.85 5.28
N LEU A 51 -5.99 16.98 5.90
CA LEU A 51 -7.41 16.83 5.59
C LEU A 51 -8.18 18.14 5.80
N GLN A 52 -7.86 18.87 6.87
CA GLN A 52 -8.45 20.18 7.16
C GLN A 52 -8.03 21.26 6.15
N GLY A 53 -6.76 21.29 5.73
CA GLY A 53 -6.26 22.23 4.71
C GLY A 53 -6.71 21.90 3.27
N GLN A 54 -6.93 20.62 2.97
CA GLN A 54 -7.41 20.15 1.68
C GLN A 54 -8.92 20.35 1.49
N ALA A 55 -9.71 20.36 2.58
CA ALA A 55 -11.11 20.79 2.55
C ALA A 55 -11.28 22.24 2.05
N SER A 56 -10.27 23.10 2.27
CA SER A 56 -10.23 24.47 1.75
C SER A 56 -9.68 24.60 0.32
N THR A 57 -9.08 23.55 -0.24
CA THR A 57 -8.43 23.61 -1.57
C THR A 57 -8.76 22.33 -2.35
N SER A 58 -9.98 22.27 -2.89
CA SER A 58 -10.37 21.17 -3.79
C SER A 58 -9.66 21.35 -5.13
N ILE A 59 -8.45 20.80 -5.26
CA ILE A 59 -7.82 20.52 -6.54
C ILE A 59 -7.82 18.99 -6.69
N ILE A 60 -9.02 18.43 -6.82
CA ILE A 60 -9.17 17.04 -7.24
C ILE A 60 -8.83 17.01 -8.73
N GLN A 61 -7.55 16.91 -9.06
CA GLN A 61 -7.12 16.58 -10.41
C GLN A 61 -7.08 15.05 -10.52
N TYR A 62 -8.14 14.47 -11.06
CA TYR A 62 -8.16 13.06 -11.44
C TYR A 62 -7.12 12.85 -12.56
N HIS A 63 -5.92 12.38 -12.21
CA HIS A 63 -5.03 11.81 -13.21
C HIS A 63 -5.64 10.49 -13.66
N SER A 64 -6.21 10.47 -14.88
CA SER A 64 -6.78 9.26 -15.45
C SER A 64 -5.74 8.15 -15.41
N GLN A 65 -6.12 6.99 -14.87
CA GLN A 65 -5.27 5.83 -14.68
C GLN A 65 -4.92 5.20 -16.04
N ALA A 66 -4.01 5.82 -16.78
CA ALA A 66 -3.48 5.30 -18.04
C ALA A 66 -2.51 4.12 -17.84
N TYR A 67 -2.23 3.73 -16.59
CA TYR A 67 -1.23 2.70 -16.28
C TYR A 67 -1.74 1.25 -16.44
N TYR A 68 -3.04 1.04 -16.64
CA TYR A 68 -3.55 -0.32 -16.87
C TYR A 68 -3.26 -0.86 -18.28
N THR A 69 -2.99 0.00 -19.25
CA THR A 69 -2.79 -0.44 -20.65
C THR A 69 -1.37 -0.91 -20.95
N SER A 70 -0.36 -0.54 -20.15
CA SER A 70 1.03 -0.94 -20.40
C SER A 70 1.34 -2.38 -19.97
N ARG A 71 0.66 -2.92 -18.94
CA ARG A 71 0.95 -4.29 -18.44
C ARG A 71 0.51 -5.39 -19.42
N ARG A 72 -0.57 -5.17 -20.18
CA ARG A 72 -1.02 -6.14 -21.20
C ARG A 72 -0.13 -6.17 -22.44
N ILE A 73 0.54 -5.07 -22.79
CA ILE A 73 1.38 -5.02 -24.01
C ILE A 73 2.69 -5.80 -23.78
N THR A 74 3.29 -5.70 -22.60
CA THR A 74 4.52 -6.44 -22.26
C THR A 74 4.29 -7.94 -22.12
N GLU A 75 3.14 -8.38 -21.58
CA GLU A 75 2.79 -9.81 -21.50
C GLU A 75 2.61 -10.45 -22.89
N ILE A 76 2.12 -9.70 -23.88
CA ILE A 76 1.96 -10.21 -25.26
C ILE A 76 3.33 -10.36 -25.95
N SER A 77 4.26 -9.42 -25.79
CA SER A 77 5.59 -9.51 -26.43
C SER A 77 6.49 -10.59 -25.84
N VAL A 78 6.35 -10.92 -24.55
CA VAL A 78 7.19 -11.97 -23.90
C VAL A 78 6.78 -13.39 -24.32
N GLN A 79 5.55 -13.58 -24.80
CA GLN A 79 5.06 -14.90 -25.20
C GLN A 79 5.37 -15.26 -26.68
N GLU A 80 5.61 -14.27 -27.56
CA GLU A 80 5.94 -14.53 -28.97
C GLU A 80 7.38 -15.05 -29.19
N GLU A 81 8.30 -14.86 -28.23
CA GLU A 81 9.73 -15.19 -28.41
C GLU A 81 10.11 -16.62 -27.95
N SER A 82 9.20 -17.39 -27.36
CA SER A 82 9.48 -18.73 -26.83
C SER A 82 8.81 -19.85 -27.64
N GLN A 83 9.43 -20.20 -28.77
CA GLN A 83 9.38 -21.50 -29.47
C GLN A 83 8.01 -22.18 -29.70
N GLY A 84 7.56 -22.18 -30.97
CA GLY A 84 6.56 -23.15 -31.43
C GLY A 84 5.85 -22.88 -32.77
N PHE A 85 6.37 -22.05 -33.68
CA PHE A 85 5.79 -21.91 -35.01
C PHE A 85 6.31 -23.00 -35.95
N ASP A 86 5.56 -24.09 -36.08
CA ASP A 86 5.56 -24.86 -37.33
C ASP A 86 4.24 -25.62 -37.52
N CYS A 87 3.22 -24.91 -37.99
CA CYS A 87 2.08 -25.51 -38.68
C CYS A 87 1.82 -24.69 -39.94
N LYS A 88 2.40 -25.12 -41.06
CA LYS A 88 1.93 -24.73 -42.39
C LYS A 88 0.51 -25.24 -42.59
N ILE A 89 -0.38 -24.35 -43.06
CA ILE A 89 -1.57 -24.77 -43.80
C ILE A 89 -1.39 -24.18 -45.21
N GLU A 90 -1.22 -25.08 -46.18
CA GLU A 90 -1.33 -24.79 -47.62
C GLU A 90 -2.81 -24.74 -48.00
N ASP A 91 -3.18 -23.85 -48.92
CA ASP A 91 -4.54 -23.75 -49.49
C ASP A 91 -4.91 -24.97 -50.35
#